data_AF-A0A7S2Q0A8-F1
#
_entry.id   AF-A0A7S2Q0A8-F1
#
_cell.length_a   1.000
_cell.length_b   1.000
_cell.length_c   1.000
_cell.angle_alpha   90.00
_cell.angle_beta   90.00
_cell.angle_gamma   90.00
#
_symmetry.space_group_name_H-M   'P 1'
#
loop_
_entity.id
_entity.type
_entity.pdbx_description
1 polymer ?
#
loop_
_entity_poly.entity_id
_entity_poly.type
_entity_poly.pdbx_seq_one_letter_code
_entity_poly.pdbx_strand_id
1 'polypeptide(L)'
;CVRAGGPRRFLESYPLVKEDSRWKRDPASLRDAFGVEQLYALPNTTEEELAQQYGSSSVTVLVMRERRSWNLCERFRKNMSVDRATLYANLSKPTPRVEKYLNGMVNHFPKDFAVVQWRSLTHPLMLLLETDPRTYKGSIRRDHHQTCAKQLKDGVARLFRTRSIVLFSDIHRGEGGYREFEQAWKAWPELEEDRAKADKLLEEEGWRNGDAVVAKYMRQKPLFAGYGADEGIQGMLVEHVSAVAPHFVTCTIYNCMQCGRFNSQFTARILSMRRESEQLRCSTYVSWSGRGGP
;
A
#
# COMPACT_ATOMS: atom_id res chain seq x y z
N CYS A 1 -30.47 -8.61 -12.55
CA CYS A 1 -29.06 -8.66 -12.12
C CYS A 1 -28.59 -10.10 -12.00
N VAL A 2 -27.85 -10.59 -12.98
CA VAL A 2 -27.18 -11.90 -12.87
C VAL A 2 -25.93 -11.70 -12.01
N ARG A 3 -25.92 -12.26 -10.80
CA ARG A 3 -24.65 -12.47 -10.08
C ARG A 3 -23.86 -13.49 -10.88
N ALA A 4 -22.92 -13.02 -11.71
CA ALA A 4 -22.03 -13.93 -12.41
C ALA A 4 -21.29 -14.77 -11.36
N GLY A 5 -21.35 -16.09 -11.52
CA GLY A 5 -20.41 -16.99 -10.85
C GLY A 5 -18.98 -16.54 -11.15
N GLY A 6 -18.03 -16.89 -10.29
CA GLY A 6 -16.67 -16.35 -10.28
C GLY A 6 -15.97 -16.25 -11.65
N PRO A 7 -14.87 -15.47 -11.75
CA PRO A 7 -14.30 -14.95 -13.00
C PRO A 7 -14.19 -15.93 -14.17
N ARG A 8 -13.93 -17.22 -13.88
CA ARG A 8 -13.92 -18.30 -14.87
C ARG A 8 -15.26 -18.51 -15.58
N ARG A 9 -16.37 -18.61 -14.84
CA ARG A 9 -17.73 -18.78 -15.43
C ARG A 9 -18.17 -17.55 -16.21
N PHE A 10 -17.73 -16.37 -15.77
CA PHE A 10 -17.94 -15.13 -16.50
C PHE A 10 -17.23 -15.16 -17.85
N LEU A 11 -15.94 -15.51 -17.90
CA LEU A 11 -15.17 -15.60 -19.15
C LEU A 11 -15.61 -16.75 -20.07
N GLU A 12 -16.14 -17.85 -19.52
CA GLU A 12 -16.82 -18.90 -20.30
C GLU A 12 -18.10 -18.38 -20.97
N SER A 13 -18.79 -17.42 -20.34
CA SER A 13 -20.02 -16.83 -20.86
C SER A 13 -19.79 -15.62 -21.77
N TYR A 14 -18.70 -14.90 -21.54
CA TYR A 14 -18.27 -13.71 -22.28
C TYR A 14 -16.76 -13.80 -22.56
N PRO A 15 -16.35 -14.54 -23.60
CA PRO A 15 -14.94 -14.68 -23.95
C PRO A 15 -14.35 -13.35 -24.41
N LEU A 16 -13.24 -12.94 -23.79
CA LEU A 16 -12.57 -11.67 -24.03
C LEU A 16 -11.11 -11.89 -24.45
N VAL A 17 -10.64 -11.10 -25.41
CA VAL A 17 -9.23 -11.03 -25.82
C VAL A 17 -8.69 -9.62 -25.58
N LYS A 18 -7.38 -9.51 -25.34
CA LYS A 18 -6.70 -8.23 -25.15
C LYS A 18 -5.85 -7.90 -26.38
N GLU A 19 -6.23 -6.85 -27.10
CA GLU A 19 -5.55 -6.32 -28.29
C GLU A 19 -5.24 -4.84 -28.07
N ASP A 20 -4.00 -4.41 -28.34
CA ASP A 20 -3.58 -3.00 -28.18
C ASP A 20 -3.98 -2.40 -26.83
N SER A 21 -3.79 -3.18 -25.77
CA SER A 21 -4.18 -2.85 -24.40
C SER A 21 -5.69 -2.67 -24.15
N ARG A 22 -6.56 -2.93 -25.13
CA ARG A 22 -8.01 -2.90 -25.00
C ARG A 22 -8.59 -4.32 -24.96
N TRP A 23 -9.52 -4.54 -24.03
CA TRP A 23 -10.34 -5.74 -24.02
C TRP A 23 -11.42 -5.63 -25.08
N LYS A 24 -11.57 -6.68 -25.88
CA LYS A 24 -12.60 -6.84 -26.90
C LYS A 24 -13.21 -8.24 -26.78
N ARG A 25 -14.37 -8.43 -27.39
CA ARG A 25 -14.94 -9.77 -27.59
C ARG A 25 -13.94 -10.63 -28.37
N ASP A 26 -13.77 -11.87 -27.93
CA ASP A 26 -13.04 -12.87 -28.72
C ASP A 26 -13.75 -13.10 -30.06
N PRO A 27 -13.11 -12.82 -31.22
CA PRO A 27 -13.72 -13.03 -32.52
C PRO A 27 -14.07 -14.50 -32.81
N ALA A 28 -13.45 -15.45 -32.12
CA ALA A 28 -13.76 -16.88 -32.23
C ALA A 28 -15.00 -17.30 -31.40
N SER A 29 -15.60 -16.38 -30.62
CA SER A 29 -16.78 -16.68 -29.83
C SER A 29 -18.02 -16.84 -30.71
N LEU A 30 -18.66 -18.01 -30.63
CA LEU A 30 -19.91 -18.34 -31.34
C LEU A 30 -21.17 -17.74 -30.70
N ARG A 31 -21.05 -16.97 -29.60
CA ARG A 31 -22.19 -16.35 -28.93
C ARG A 31 -22.63 -15.06 -29.64
N ASP A 32 -23.91 -14.70 -29.45
CA ASP A 32 -24.50 -13.47 -29.93
C ASP A 32 -23.60 -12.25 -29.68
N ALA A 33 -23.62 -11.29 -30.60
CA ALA A 33 -22.79 -10.10 -30.52
C ALA A 33 -23.06 -9.34 -29.21
N PHE A 34 -22.06 -9.29 -28.32
CA PHE A 34 -22.12 -8.54 -27.07
C PHE A 34 -21.16 -7.35 -27.12
N GLY A 35 -21.62 -6.21 -26.62
CA GLY A 35 -20.82 -4.98 -26.55
C GLY A 35 -19.84 -5.04 -25.37
N VAL A 36 -18.59 -4.63 -25.60
CA VAL A 36 -17.57 -4.49 -24.56
C VAL A 36 -17.16 -3.03 -24.48
N GLU A 37 -17.32 -2.40 -23.31
CA GLU A 37 -16.78 -1.08 -23.04
C GLU A 37 -15.79 -1.13 -21.88
N GLN A 38 -14.72 -0.34 -22.00
CA GLN A 38 -13.73 -0.17 -20.94
C GLN A 38 -13.96 1.14 -20.23
N LEU A 39 -14.22 1.03 -18.92
CA LEU A 39 -14.46 2.18 -18.07
C LEU A 39 -13.22 2.56 -17.31
N TYR A 40 -13.05 3.85 -17.13
CA TYR A 40 -12.03 4.43 -16.27
C TYR A 40 -12.73 5.23 -15.18
N ALA A 41 -13.42 4.52 -14.28
CA ALA A 41 -14.13 5.12 -13.18
C ALA A 41 -13.18 5.97 -12.31
N LEU A 42 -13.70 7.07 -11.76
CA LEU A 42 -12.98 7.79 -10.72
C LEU A 42 -13.05 6.96 -9.43
N PRO A 43 -12.07 7.10 -8.51
CA PRO A 43 -12.05 6.28 -7.31
C PRO A 43 -13.24 6.46 -6.37
N ASN A 44 -14.01 7.53 -6.54
CA ASN A 44 -15.22 7.84 -5.79
C ASN A 44 -16.51 7.57 -6.57
N THR A 45 -16.44 7.05 -7.81
CA THR A 45 -17.65 6.72 -8.57
C THR A 45 -18.32 5.49 -7.97
N THR A 46 -19.58 5.61 -7.61
CA THR A 46 -20.41 4.55 -7.05
C THR A 46 -20.97 3.63 -8.13
N GLU A 47 -21.38 2.42 -7.75
CA GLU A 47 -22.05 1.48 -8.67
C GLU A 47 -23.35 2.07 -9.24
N GLU A 48 -24.08 2.86 -8.44
CA GLU A 48 -25.31 3.52 -8.85
C GLU A 48 -25.08 4.60 -9.92
N GLU A 49 -24.03 5.42 -9.76
CA GLU A 49 -23.62 6.41 -10.77
C GLU A 49 -23.19 5.74 -12.08
N LEU A 50 -22.45 4.62 -12.01
CA LEU A 50 -22.10 3.83 -13.18
C LEU A 50 -23.34 3.21 -13.84
N ALA A 51 -24.28 2.68 -13.04
CA ALA A 51 -25.51 2.08 -13.54
C ALA A 51 -26.40 3.11 -14.27
N GLN A 52 -26.51 4.34 -13.77
CA GLN A 52 -27.24 5.41 -14.45
C GLN A 52 -26.57 5.82 -15.77
N GLN A 53 -25.24 5.92 -15.79
CA GLN A 53 -24.49 6.30 -16.99
C GLN A 53 -24.60 5.25 -18.11
N TYR A 54 -24.70 3.97 -17.76
CA TYR A 54 -24.68 2.86 -18.71
C TYR A 54 -26.01 2.12 -18.88
N GLY A 55 -27.04 2.51 -18.12
CA GLY A 55 -28.36 1.88 -18.11
C GLY A 55 -29.11 1.95 -19.44
N SER A 56 -28.75 2.87 -20.33
CA SER A 56 -29.30 2.99 -21.69
C SER A 56 -28.32 2.58 -22.80
N SER A 57 -27.14 2.03 -22.45
CA SER A 57 -26.13 1.64 -23.43
C SER A 57 -26.40 0.24 -23.99
N SER A 58 -25.97 -0.03 -25.23
CA SER A 58 -25.97 -1.39 -25.81
C SER A 58 -24.84 -2.28 -25.27
N VAL A 59 -24.15 -1.83 -24.21
CA VAL A 59 -22.99 -2.50 -23.65
C VAL A 59 -23.44 -3.65 -22.76
N THR A 60 -22.92 -4.83 -23.07
CA THR A 60 -23.23 -6.06 -22.33
C THR A 60 -22.18 -6.36 -21.28
N VAL A 61 -20.93 -5.97 -21.53
CA VAL A 61 -19.78 -6.19 -20.64
C VAL A 61 -19.07 -4.88 -20.36
N LEU A 62 -19.03 -4.50 -19.09
CA LEU A 62 -18.23 -3.37 -18.61
C LEU A 62 -16.93 -3.90 -18.01
N VAL A 63 -15.81 -3.53 -18.62
CA VAL A 63 -14.49 -3.79 -18.08
C VAL A 63 -14.03 -2.56 -17.31
N MET A 64 -14.11 -2.62 -15.98
CA MET A 64 -13.54 -1.58 -15.14
C MET A 64 -12.02 -1.65 -15.19
N ARG A 65 -11.41 -0.62 -15.76
CA ARG A 65 -9.96 -0.41 -15.71
C ARG A 65 -9.68 0.42 -14.48
N GLU A 66 -8.76 -0.04 -13.64
CA GLU A 66 -8.18 0.83 -12.62
C GLU A 66 -7.56 2.03 -13.31
N ARG A 67 -8.17 3.21 -13.14
CA ARG A 67 -7.63 4.44 -13.67
C ARG A 67 -6.42 4.79 -12.80
N ARG A 68 -5.21 4.67 -13.36
CA ARG A 68 -3.97 5.33 -12.92
C ARG A 68 -3.27 4.83 -11.65
N SER A 69 -3.73 3.78 -10.96
CA SER A 69 -2.97 3.13 -9.86
C SER A 69 -1.53 2.79 -10.29
N TRP A 70 -1.38 2.27 -11.51
CA TRP A 70 -0.08 1.96 -12.11
C TRP A 70 0.76 3.19 -12.48
N ASN A 71 0.13 4.32 -12.83
CA ASN A 71 0.83 5.47 -13.44
C ASN A 71 1.52 6.38 -12.44
N LEU A 72 1.00 6.55 -11.22
CA LEU A 72 1.69 7.35 -10.21
C LEU A 72 2.99 6.65 -9.82
N CYS A 73 2.92 5.37 -9.50
CA CYS A 73 4.07 4.54 -9.16
C CYS A 73 5.13 4.48 -10.26
N GLU A 74 4.70 4.34 -11.52
CA GLU A 74 5.59 4.41 -12.69
C GLU A 74 6.21 5.80 -12.89
N ARG A 75 5.45 6.89 -12.69
CA ARG A 75 5.99 8.26 -12.75
C ARG A 75 7.04 8.48 -11.66
N PHE A 76 6.79 7.99 -10.45
CA PHE A 76 7.77 8.04 -9.36
C PHE A 76 9.06 7.27 -9.71
N ARG A 77 8.94 6.05 -10.25
CA ARG A 77 10.10 5.27 -10.74
C ARG A 77 10.92 6.05 -11.79
N LYS A 78 10.24 6.73 -12.72
CA LYS A 78 10.87 7.51 -13.80
C LYS A 78 11.58 8.78 -13.32
N ASN A 79 11.20 9.32 -12.16
CA ASN A 79 11.80 10.52 -11.58
C ASN A 79 12.96 10.22 -10.59
N MET A 80 13.32 8.94 -10.41
CA MET A 80 14.40 8.54 -9.52
C MET A 80 15.78 8.83 -10.13
N SER A 81 16.72 9.36 -9.34
CA SER A 81 18.09 9.56 -9.82
C SER A 81 18.79 8.21 -10.11
N VAL A 82 19.72 8.21 -11.06
CA VAL A 82 20.48 7.02 -11.48
C VAL A 82 21.26 6.40 -10.30
N ASP A 83 21.85 7.22 -9.44
CA ASP A 83 22.58 6.75 -8.26
C ASP A 83 21.67 6.00 -7.29
N ARG A 84 20.44 6.51 -7.10
CA ARG A 84 19.44 5.90 -6.23
C ARG A 84 18.88 4.61 -6.83
N ALA A 85 18.64 4.58 -8.15
CA ALA A 85 18.26 3.36 -8.86
C ALA A 85 19.35 2.28 -8.79
N THR A 86 20.62 2.66 -8.94
CA THR A 86 21.79 1.77 -8.81
C THR A 86 21.91 1.22 -7.40
N LEU A 87 21.75 2.06 -6.38
CA LEU A 87 21.66 1.62 -4.98
C LEU A 87 20.58 0.53 -4.85
N TYR A 88 19.34 0.77 -5.28
CA TYR A 88 18.28 -0.26 -5.19
C TYR A 88 18.57 -1.54 -5.98
N ALA A 89 19.15 -1.44 -7.17
CA ALA A 89 19.55 -2.61 -7.95
C ALA A 89 20.57 -3.46 -7.19
N ASN A 90 21.59 -2.83 -6.60
CA ASN A 90 22.57 -3.51 -5.74
C ASN A 90 21.95 -4.09 -4.48
N LEU A 91 20.88 -3.48 -3.97
CA LEU A 91 20.16 -3.92 -2.77
C LEU A 91 19.15 -5.04 -3.04
N SER A 92 18.78 -5.29 -4.31
CA SER A 92 18.02 -6.49 -4.71
C SER A 92 18.84 -7.78 -4.58
N LYS A 93 20.17 -7.66 -4.51
CA LYS A 93 21.14 -8.71 -4.20
C LYS A 93 22.06 -8.21 -3.07
N PRO A 94 21.55 -8.12 -1.84
CA PRO A 94 22.26 -7.46 -0.75
C PRO A 94 23.63 -8.11 -0.54
N THR A 95 24.68 -7.28 -0.50
CA THR A 95 26.02 -7.77 -0.16
C THR A 95 26.05 -8.23 1.30
N PRO A 96 27.02 -9.08 1.72
CA PRO A 96 27.13 -9.51 3.12
C PRO A 96 27.19 -8.36 4.13
N ARG A 97 27.78 -7.22 3.73
CA ARG A 97 27.81 -5.99 4.54
C ARG A 97 26.42 -5.41 4.75
N VAL A 98 25.62 -5.34 3.68
CA VAL A 98 24.23 -4.86 3.73
C VAL A 98 23.38 -5.82 4.55
N GLU A 99 23.50 -7.14 4.33
CA GLU A 99 22.76 -8.14 5.11
C GLU A 99 23.06 -8.04 6.61
N LYS A 100 24.35 -7.94 6.98
CA LYS A 100 24.77 -7.74 8.37
C LYS A 100 24.15 -6.47 8.97
N TYR A 101 24.08 -5.40 8.18
CA TYR A 101 23.46 -4.14 8.58
C TYR A 101 21.95 -4.25 8.80
N LEU A 102 21.22 -4.90 7.88
CA LEU A 102 19.79 -5.17 8.02
C LEU A 102 19.49 -6.09 9.21
N ASN A 103 20.25 -7.16 9.39
CA ASN A 103 20.12 -8.07 10.55
C ASN A 103 20.45 -7.37 11.87
N GLY A 104 21.41 -6.45 11.86
CA GLY A 104 21.71 -5.58 12.99
C GLY A 104 20.49 -4.79 13.47
N MET A 105 19.63 -4.32 12.56
CA MET A 105 18.41 -3.60 12.89
C MET A 105 17.38 -4.49 13.60
N VAL A 106 17.20 -5.72 13.14
CA VAL A 106 16.25 -6.68 13.73
C VAL A 106 16.59 -6.92 15.21
N ASN A 107 17.87 -6.98 15.54
CA ASN A 107 18.35 -7.14 16.92
C ASN A 107 18.09 -5.92 17.83
N HIS A 108 17.60 -4.79 17.31
CA HIS A 108 17.16 -3.64 18.13
C HIS A 108 15.70 -3.77 18.59
N PHE A 109 14.97 -4.75 18.08
CA PHE A 109 13.63 -5.10 18.53
C PHE A 109 13.68 -6.20 19.61
N PRO A 110 12.69 -6.25 20.53
CA PRO A 110 12.59 -7.36 21.47
C PRO A 110 12.37 -8.68 20.71
N LYS A 111 12.73 -9.82 21.33
CA LYS A 111 12.63 -11.14 20.66
C LYS A 111 11.21 -11.50 20.21
N ASP A 112 10.20 -11.12 20.98
CA ASP A 112 8.79 -11.32 20.65
C ASP A 112 8.12 -9.97 20.37
N PHE A 113 8.05 -9.61 19.09
CA PHE A 113 7.40 -8.41 18.61
C PHE A 113 6.51 -8.73 17.42
N ALA A 114 5.48 -7.90 17.24
CA ALA A 114 4.68 -7.91 16.04
C ALA A 114 4.92 -6.62 15.26
N VAL A 115 5.11 -6.76 13.96
CA VAL A 115 5.13 -5.61 13.05
C VAL A 115 3.72 -5.41 12.50
N VAL A 116 3.24 -4.19 12.62
CA VAL A 116 2.04 -3.72 11.96
C VAL A 116 2.48 -2.75 10.88
N GLN A 117 2.22 -3.06 9.62
CA GLN A 117 2.45 -2.17 8.49
C GLN A 117 1.10 -1.64 8.01
N TRP A 118 0.88 -0.34 8.21
CA TRP A 118 -0.34 0.33 7.76
C TRP A 118 0.00 1.44 6.77
N ARG A 119 -0.61 1.35 5.58
CA ARG A 119 -0.51 2.38 4.54
C ARG A 119 -1.83 3.14 4.47
N SER A 120 -1.82 4.39 4.92
CA SER A 120 -2.93 5.32 4.83
C SER A 120 -2.94 6.09 3.51
N LEU A 121 -1.78 6.24 2.84
CA LEU A 121 -1.67 6.85 1.52
C LEU A 121 -2.21 5.93 0.43
N THR A 122 -3.52 5.89 0.35
CA THR A 122 -4.24 5.24 -0.73
C THR A 122 -4.05 6.00 -2.04
N HIS A 123 -4.19 5.32 -3.18
CA HIS A 123 -4.14 5.96 -4.50
C HIS A 123 -5.06 7.21 -4.64
N PRO A 124 -6.33 7.19 -4.17
CA PRO A 124 -7.19 8.36 -4.22
C PRO A 124 -6.66 9.54 -3.39
N LEU A 125 -6.09 9.25 -2.22
CA LEU A 125 -5.49 10.26 -1.37
C LEU A 125 -4.23 10.86 -2.00
N MET A 126 -3.39 10.06 -2.66
CA MET A 126 -2.24 10.57 -3.40
C MET A 126 -2.66 11.54 -4.52
N LEU A 127 -3.68 11.17 -5.31
CA LEU A 127 -4.22 12.05 -6.34
C LEU A 127 -4.76 13.37 -5.77
N LEU A 128 -5.42 13.29 -4.61
CA LEU A 128 -5.91 14.47 -3.91
C LEU A 128 -4.75 15.36 -3.45
N LEU A 129 -3.73 14.77 -2.83
CA LEU A 129 -2.53 15.49 -2.36
C LEU A 129 -1.74 16.14 -3.51
N GLU A 130 -1.76 15.57 -4.72
CA GLU A 130 -1.15 16.16 -5.92
C GLU A 130 -1.98 17.27 -6.58
N THR A 131 -3.25 17.42 -6.18
CA THR A 131 -4.14 18.47 -6.73
C THR A 131 -3.93 19.79 -6.00
N ASP A 132 -3.98 20.93 -6.71
CA ASP A 132 -3.96 22.26 -6.06
C ASP A 132 -5.25 22.46 -5.24
N PRO A 133 -5.16 22.60 -3.91
CA PRO A 133 -6.33 22.77 -3.04
C PRO A 133 -7.23 23.92 -3.44
N ARG A 134 -6.68 24.99 -4.04
CA ARG A 134 -7.44 26.18 -4.47
C ARG A 134 -8.38 25.90 -5.64
N THR A 135 -8.13 24.82 -6.38
CA THR A 135 -8.88 24.46 -7.59
C THR A 135 -9.76 23.22 -7.41
N TYR A 136 -9.60 22.51 -6.30
CA TYR A 136 -10.34 21.29 -6.03
C TYR A 136 -11.78 21.59 -5.63
N LYS A 137 -12.74 20.99 -6.34
CA LYS A 137 -14.19 21.18 -6.12
C LYS A 137 -14.87 19.98 -5.46
N GLY A 138 -14.11 18.95 -5.08
CA GLY A 138 -14.65 17.74 -4.46
C GLY A 138 -14.77 17.84 -2.94
N SER A 139 -15.37 16.83 -2.31
CA SER A 139 -15.45 16.72 -0.85
C SER A 139 -14.25 15.96 -0.29
N ILE A 140 -13.60 16.53 0.72
CA ILE A 140 -12.57 15.85 1.52
C ILE A 140 -13.25 14.99 2.59
N ARG A 141 -12.88 13.72 2.69
CA ARG A 141 -13.30 12.87 3.81
C ARG A 141 -12.46 13.19 5.04
N ARG A 142 -13.06 13.81 6.06
CA ARG A 142 -12.37 14.41 7.23
C ARG A 142 -12.00 13.43 8.36
N ASP A 143 -12.34 12.16 8.24
CA ASP A 143 -12.22 11.16 9.31
C ASP A 143 -11.65 9.81 8.85
N HIS A 144 -11.08 9.76 7.65
CA HIS A 144 -10.65 8.51 7.05
C HIS A 144 -9.53 7.84 7.85
N HIS A 145 -8.49 8.60 8.20
CA HIS A 145 -7.34 8.09 8.94
C HIS A 145 -7.74 7.65 10.34
N GLN A 146 -8.52 8.46 11.06
CA GLN A 146 -9.00 8.11 12.39
C GLN A 146 -9.86 6.84 12.37
N THR A 147 -10.74 6.70 11.38
CA THR A 147 -11.57 5.50 11.22
C THR A 147 -10.71 4.27 10.98
N CYS A 148 -9.74 4.35 10.07
CA CYS A 148 -8.81 3.26 9.80
C CYS A 148 -7.92 2.93 11.00
N ALA A 149 -7.43 3.93 11.73
CA ALA A 149 -6.63 3.74 12.93
C ALA A 149 -7.42 3.02 14.03
N LYS A 150 -8.69 3.38 14.25
CA LYS A 150 -9.59 2.65 15.17
C LYS A 150 -9.75 1.19 14.78
N GLN A 151 -10.06 0.94 13.50
CA GLN A 151 -10.20 -0.43 12.99
C GLN A 151 -8.90 -1.24 13.11
N LEU A 152 -7.76 -0.60 12.85
CA LEU A 152 -6.43 -1.19 12.97
C LEU A 152 -6.16 -1.58 14.43
N LYS A 153 -6.32 -0.64 15.37
CA LYS A 153 -6.21 -0.85 16.81
C LYS A 153 -7.03 -2.04 17.27
N ASP A 154 -8.33 -2.02 16.98
CA ASP A 154 -9.25 -3.07 17.42
C ASP A 154 -8.90 -4.43 16.82
N GLY A 155 -8.42 -4.44 15.57
CA GLY A 155 -7.99 -5.65 14.89
C GLY A 155 -6.70 -6.23 15.41
N VAL A 156 -5.70 -5.39 15.63
CA VAL A 156 -4.41 -5.80 16.19
C VAL A 156 -4.59 -6.32 17.61
N ALA A 157 -5.44 -5.69 18.44
CA ALA A 157 -5.75 -6.16 19.79
C ALA A 157 -6.37 -7.56 19.81
N ARG A 158 -7.15 -7.94 18.79
CA ARG A 158 -7.69 -9.30 18.63
C ARG A 158 -6.62 -10.32 18.26
N LEU A 159 -5.63 -9.91 17.46
CA LEU A 159 -4.56 -10.79 16.99
C LEU A 159 -3.44 -10.95 18.03
N PHE A 160 -3.10 -9.89 18.75
CA PHE A 160 -1.97 -9.85 19.66
C PHE A 160 -2.35 -9.20 21.00
N ARG A 161 -2.54 -10.02 22.04
CA ARG A 161 -2.96 -9.54 23.36
C ARG A 161 -1.84 -8.93 24.22
N THR A 162 -0.59 -9.38 24.07
CA THR A 162 0.51 -9.05 25.01
C THR A 162 1.84 -8.72 24.33
N ARG A 163 1.83 -8.49 23.01
CA ARG A 163 3.08 -8.34 22.25
C ARG A 163 3.49 -6.88 22.14
N SER A 164 4.81 -6.66 22.07
CA SER A 164 5.36 -5.36 21.67
C SER A 164 5.00 -5.10 20.21
N ILE A 165 4.20 -4.07 19.96
CA ILE A 165 3.80 -3.67 18.61
C ILE A 165 4.78 -2.63 18.06
N VAL A 166 5.25 -2.85 16.85
CA VAL A 166 6.02 -1.90 16.05
C VAL A 166 5.17 -1.51 14.85
N LEU A 167 4.76 -0.24 14.79
CA LEU A 167 3.99 0.29 13.69
C LEU A 167 4.93 0.90 12.65
N PHE A 168 4.75 0.55 11.39
CA PHE A 168 5.30 1.30 10.25
C PHE A 168 4.14 1.90 9.48
N SER A 169 4.14 3.22 9.32
CA SER A 169 3.04 3.90 8.66
C SER A 169 3.44 5.23 8.04
N ASP A 170 2.78 5.55 6.94
CA ASP A 170 2.88 6.85 6.28
C ASP A 170 2.20 7.99 7.04
N ILE A 171 1.42 7.69 8.09
CA ILE A 171 0.92 8.71 9.00
C ILE A 171 1.99 9.30 9.92
N HIS A 172 3.10 8.59 10.18
CA HIS A 172 4.15 9.08 11.07
C HIS A 172 4.85 10.33 10.52
N ARG A 173 5.07 11.30 11.41
CA ARG A 173 5.68 12.61 11.11
C ARG A 173 7.15 12.66 11.55
N GLY A 174 7.89 13.64 11.03
CA GLY A 174 9.23 13.97 11.51
C GLY A 174 10.35 13.04 11.02
N GLU A 175 11.45 12.99 11.77
CA GLU A 175 12.65 12.23 11.38
C GLU A 175 12.40 10.72 11.35
N GLY A 176 12.65 10.11 10.19
CA GLY A 176 12.29 8.73 9.91
C GLY A 176 10.87 8.57 9.41
N GLY A 177 9.98 9.54 9.57
CA GLY A 177 8.63 9.49 9.03
C GLY A 177 8.59 9.45 7.50
N TYR A 178 7.40 9.21 6.97
CA TYR A 178 7.15 9.22 5.54
C TYR A 178 7.07 10.65 5.02
N ARG A 179 8.07 11.07 4.23
CA ARG A 179 8.24 12.45 3.76
C ARG A 179 7.77 12.70 2.33
N GLU A 180 7.39 11.64 1.60
CA GLU A 180 7.10 11.67 0.15
C GLU A 180 5.92 12.61 -0.22
N PHE A 181 5.16 13.11 0.76
CA PHE A 181 4.11 14.12 0.55
C PHE A 181 4.08 15.21 1.63
N GLU A 182 5.16 15.39 2.40
CA GLU A 182 5.16 16.25 3.59
C GLU A 182 4.71 17.70 3.29
N GLN A 183 5.09 18.24 2.13
CA GLN A 183 4.64 19.56 1.69
C GLN A 183 3.20 19.55 1.17
N ALA A 184 2.77 18.48 0.51
CA ALA A 184 1.40 18.35 0.03
C ALA A 184 0.41 18.29 1.20
N TRP A 185 0.73 17.57 2.27
CA TRP A 185 -0.09 17.54 3.49
C TRP A 185 -0.32 18.93 4.09
N LYS A 186 0.71 19.79 4.11
CA LYS A 186 0.57 21.18 4.60
C LYS A 186 -0.39 22.03 3.78
N ALA A 187 -0.59 21.67 2.51
CA ALA A 187 -1.55 22.34 1.64
C ALA A 187 -3.01 21.91 1.90
N TRP A 188 -3.22 20.86 2.69
CA TRP A 188 -4.53 20.30 3.03
C TRP A 188 -4.74 20.19 4.55
N PRO A 189 -5.07 21.30 5.25
CA PRO A 189 -5.15 21.33 6.71
C PRO A 189 -6.10 20.29 7.31
N GLU A 190 -7.26 20.05 6.70
CA GLU A 190 -8.22 19.06 7.21
C GLU A 190 -7.69 17.63 7.12
N LEU A 191 -6.91 17.32 6.08
CA LEU A 191 -6.28 16.01 5.91
C LEU A 191 -5.13 15.82 6.90
N GLU A 192 -4.33 16.87 7.13
CA GLU A 192 -3.25 16.84 8.13
C GLU A 192 -3.81 16.73 9.56
N GLU A 193 -4.94 17.38 9.86
CA GLU A 193 -5.61 17.23 11.16
C GLU A 193 -6.10 15.79 11.38
N ASP A 194 -6.75 15.18 10.39
CA ASP A 194 -7.19 13.78 10.45
C ASP A 194 -5.99 12.82 10.64
N ARG A 195 -4.91 13.04 9.90
CA ARG A 195 -3.65 12.29 10.04
C ARG A 195 -3.06 12.43 11.44
N ALA A 196 -2.97 13.65 11.98
CA ALA A 196 -2.43 13.91 13.31
C ALA A 196 -3.25 13.26 14.43
N LYS A 197 -4.58 13.26 14.29
CA LYS A 197 -5.48 12.58 15.23
C LYS A 197 -5.33 11.06 15.18
N ALA A 198 -5.12 10.49 13.99
CA ALA A 198 -4.84 9.07 13.85
C ALA A 198 -3.50 8.65 14.46
N ASP A 199 -2.45 9.45 14.27
CA ASP A 199 -1.12 9.25 14.87
C ASP A 199 -1.21 9.24 16.40
N LYS A 200 -1.86 10.24 16.99
CA LYS A 200 -2.10 10.32 18.43
C LYS A 200 -2.87 9.11 18.97
N LEU A 201 -3.92 8.68 18.26
CA LEU A 201 -4.72 7.52 18.66
C LEU A 201 -3.88 6.24 18.75
N LEU A 202 -2.94 6.03 17.84
CA LEU A 202 -2.08 4.85 17.84
C LEU A 202 -0.91 4.98 18.82
N GLU A 203 -0.44 6.20 19.10
CA GLU A 203 0.54 6.48 20.16
C GLU A 203 -0.01 6.14 21.55
N GLU A 204 -1.29 6.44 21.80
CA GLU A 204 -1.99 6.12 23.07
C GLU A 204 -2.05 4.60 23.35
N GLU A 205 -1.88 3.75 22.34
CA GLU A 205 -1.78 2.29 22.52
C GLU A 205 -0.42 1.81 23.04
N GLY A 206 0.55 2.72 23.18
CA GLY A 206 1.93 2.38 23.52
C GLY A 206 2.67 1.63 22.41
N TRP A 207 2.17 1.69 21.17
CA TRP A 207 2.85 1.11 20.01
C TRP A 207 4.11 1.88 19.69
N ARG A 208 5.19 1.19 19.34
CA ARG A 208 6.45 1.84 18.97
C ARG A 208 6.33 2.35 17.53
N ASN A 209 6.61 3.64 17.32
CA ASN A 209 6.81 4.21 16.00
C ASN A 209 8.08 3.60 15.37
N GLY A 210 7.90 2.60 14.50
CA GLY A 210 8.97 1.87 13.85
C GLY A 210 9.84 2.73 12.94
N ASP A 211 9.23 3.72 12.28
CA ASP A 211 9.93 4.69 11.42
C ASP A 211 10.96 5.51 12.22
N ALA A 212 10.59 5.97 13.42
CA ALA A 212 11.50 6.66 14.34
C ALA A 212 12.61 5.72 14.87
N VAL A 213 12.30 4.45 15.13
CA VAL A 213 13.31 3.45 15.54
C VAL A 213 14.33 3.22 14.43
N VAL A 214 13.90 3.10 13.17
CA VAL A 214 14.78 2.96 12.00
C VAL A 214 15.66 4.19 11.82
N ALA A 215 15.09 5.40 11.88
CA ALA A 215 15.88 6.63 11.77
C ALA A 215 16.94 6.74 12.88
N LYS A 216 16.58 6.40 14.12
CA LYS A 216 17.54 6.35 15.22
C LYS A 216 18.68 5.38 14.94
N TYR A 217 18.37 4.18 14.44
CA TYR A 217 19.38 3.18 14.08
C TYR A 217 20.32 3.70 12.98
N MET A 218 19.77 4.28 11.92
CA MET A 218 20.56 4.81 10.80
C MET A 218 21.50 5.94 11.22
N ARG A 219 21.06 6.82 12.14
CA ARG A 219 21.92 7.87 12.70
C ARG A 219 23.05 7.31 13.54
N GLN A 220 22.76 6.31 14.37
CA GLN A 220 23.74 5.72 15.27
C GLN A 220 24.73 4.81 14.53
N LYS A 221 24.30 4.18 13.44
CA LYS A 221 25.05 3.19 12.67
C LYS A 221 24.86 3.45 11.17
N PRO A 222 25.37 4.55 10.60
CA PRO A 222 25.18 4.81 9.18
C PRO A 222 25.85 3.72 8.33
N LEU A 223 25.13 3.15 7.37
CA LEU A 223 25.68 2.15 6.43
C LEU A 223 26.83 2.74 5.61
N PHE A 224 26.69 4.01 5.20
CA PHE A 224 27.65 4.83 4.49
C PHE A 224 27.73 6.22 5.12
N ALA A 225 28.91 6.85 5.12
CA ALA A 225 29.08 8.21 5.63
C ALA A 225 28.16 9.19 4.87
N GLY A 226 27.40 10.00 5.60
CA GLY A 226 26.45 10.97 5.03
C GLY A 226 25.04 10.42 4.74
N TYR A 227 24.80 9.11 4.86
CA TYR A 227 23.50 8.47 4.53
C TYR A 227 22.64 8.14 5.77
N GLY A 228 22.84 8.83 6.89
CA GLY A 228 22.11 8.59 8.15
C GLY A 228 20.60 8.87 8.10
N ALA A 229 20.10 9.46 7.02
CA ALA A 229 18.69 9.78 6.79
C ALA A 229 18.23 9.41 5.36
N ASP A 230 18.95 8.53 4.67
CA ASP A 230 18.58 8.11 3.31
C ASP A 230 17.28 7.29 3.29
N GLU A 231 16.26 7.79 2.60
CA GLU A 231 14.95 7.14 2.58
C GLU A 231 14.96 5.77 1.87
N GLY A 232 15.95 5.52 0.99
CA GLY A 232 16.08 4.22 0.33
C GLY A 232 16.61 3.14 1.26
N ILE A 233 17.67 3.46 2.01
CA ILE A 233 18.18 2.61 3.09
C ILE A 233 17.11 2.43 4.18
N GLN A 234 16.37 3.49 4.50
CA GLN A 234 15.26 3.40 5.44
C GLN A 234 14.19 2.41 4.96
N GLY A 235 13.76 2.54 3.70
CA GLY A 235 12.78 1.64 3.09
C GLY A 235 13.20 0.17 3.19
N MET A 236 14.48 -0.12 2.89
CA MET A 236 15.01 -1.47 3.05
C MET A 236 14.93 -2.01 4.48
N LEU A 237 15.28 -1.18 5.46
CA LEU A 237 15.24 -1.59 6.87
C LEU A 237 13.82 -1.92 7.29
N VAL A 238 12.84 -1.10 6.88
CA VAL A 238 11.42 -1.36 7.11
C VAL A 238 10.98 -2.65 6.40
N GLU A 239 11.40 -2.87 5.15
CA GLU A 239 11.10 -4.09 4.39
C GLU A 239 11.62 -5.33 5.08
N HIS A 240 12.91 -5.34 5.44
CA HIS A 240 13.59 -6.46 6.05
C HIS A 240 13.00 -6.79 7.43
N VAL A 241 12.83 -5.78 8.28
CA VAL A 241 12.21 -5.95 9.60
C VAL A 241 10.81 -6.55 9.48
N SER A 242 10.01 -6.07 8.53
CA SER A 242 8.67 -6.61 8.27
C SER A 242 8.71 -8.05 7.74
N ALA A 243 9.66 -8.35 6.85
CA ALA A 243 9.83 -9.66 6.24
C ALA A 243 10.24 -10.74 7.25
N VAL A 244 11.05 -10.40 8.26
CA VAL A 244 11.58 -11.38 9.23
C VAL A 244 10.94 -11.29 10.61
N ALA A 245 10.00 -10.36 10.84
CA ALA A 245 9.31 -10.24 12.12
C ALA A 245 8.60 -11.55 12.53
N PRO A 246 8.62 -11.94 13.82
CA PRO A 246 7.92 -13.12 14.31
C PRO A 246 6.45 -13.12 13.94
N HIS A 247 5.81 -11.95 14.00
CA HIS A 247 4.44 -11.72 13.59
C HIS A 247 4.35 -10.47 12.70
N PHE A 248 3.53 -10.54 11.65
CA PHE A 248 3.36 -9.44 10.70
C PHE A 248 1.89 -9.24 10.36
N VAL A 249 1.41 -8.01 10.46
CA VAL A 249 0.08 -7.59 10.04
C VAL A 249 0.21 -6.50 8.99
N THR A 250 -0.49 -6.64 7.88
CA THR A 250 -0.59 -5.63 6.83
C THR A 250 -2.01 -5.52 6.29
N CYS A 251 -2.27 -4.52 5.46
CA CYS A 251 -3.46 -4.41 4.65
C CYS A 251 -3.17 -4.85 3.21
N THR A 252 -3.87 -5.87 2.70
CA THR A 252 -3.83 -6.21 1.27
C THR A 252 -4.96 -5.60 0.46
N ILE A 253 -5.62 -4.53 0.93
CA ILE A 253 -6.52 -3.77 0.04
C ILE A 253 -5.67 -3.34 -1.16
N TYR A 254 -6.07 -3.77 -2.37
CA TYR A 254 -5.25 -3.73 -3.60
C TYR A 254 -4.67 -2.33 -3.88
N ASN A 255 -5.43 -1.28 -3.56
CA ASN A 255 -5.01 0.13 -3.67
C ASN A 255 -3.91 0.55 -2.69
N CYS A 256 -3.81 -0.10 -1.52
CA CYS A 256 -2.77 0.12 -0.51
C CYS A 256 -1.49 -0.66 -0.81
N MET A 257 -1.61 -1.82 -1.49
CA MET A 257 -0.45 -2.67 -1.84
C MET A 257 0.49 -2.02 -2.86
N GLN A 258 -0.02 -1.09 -3.67
CA GLN A 258 0.72 -0.48 -4.77
C GLN A 258 1.34 0.88 -4.42
N CYS A 259 0.99 1.51 -3.29
CA CYS A 259 1.32 2.93 -3.04
C CYS A 259 2.28 3.16 -1.85
N GLY A 260 3.50 3.60 -2.19
CA GLY A 260 4.62 4.04 -1.34
C GLY A 260 5.49 2.92 -0.73
N ARG A 261 6.81 3.07 -0.50
CA ARG A 261 7.80 4.12 -0.79
C ARG A 261 8.75 3.56 -1.86
N PHE A 262 8.75 4.13 -3.06
CA PHE A 262 9.74 4.01 -4.15
C PHE A 262 9.85 2.75 -5.03
N ASN A 263 9.15 1.66 -4.75
CA ASN A 263 8.75 0.66 -5.75
C ASN A 263 7.34 0.17 -5.34
N SER A 264 6.38 0.18 -6.26
CA SER A 264 4.96 -0.18 -6.03
C SER A 264 4.70 -1.66 -5.72
N GLN A 265 5.65 -2.31 -5.04
CA GLN A 265 5.62 -3.70 -4.65
C GLN A 265 6.19 -3.91 -3.25
N PHE A 266 6.34 -2.86 -2.44
CA PHE A 266 6.91 -2.94 -1.08
C PHE A 266 6.20 -3.99 -0.21
N THR A 267 4.88 -3.89 -0.07
CA THR A 267 4.07 -4.89 0.64
C THR A 267 4.11 -6.25 -0.07
N ALA A 268 4.09 -6.27 -1.40
CA ALA A 268 4.12 -7.52 -2.17
C ALA A 268 5.42 -8.30 -1.97
N ARG A 269 6.56 -7.62 -1.88
CA ARG A 269 7.88 -8.22 -1.64
C ARG A 269 8.00 -8.77 -0.22
N ILE A 270 7.53 -8.02 0.79
CA ILE A 270 7.44 -8.52 2.17
C ILE A 270 6.62 -9.81 2.21
N LEU A 271 5.43 -9.82 1.58
CA LEU A 271 4.57 -11.00 1.54
C LEU A 271 5.21 -12.17 0.77
N SER A 272 5.94 -11.90 -0.32
CA SER A 272 6.68 -12.93 -1.06
C SER A 272 7.72 -13.61 -0.17
N MET A 273 8.58 -12.83 0.49
CA MET A 273 9.63 -13.34 1.38
C MET A 273 9.04 -14.15 2.53
N ARG A 274 7.92 -13.70 3.10
CA ARG A 274 7.25 -14.41 4.20
C ARG A 274 6.59 -15.71 3.76
N ARG A 275 6.12 -15.82 2.51
CA ARG A 275 5.50 -17.05 1.96
C ARG A 275 6.51 -18.18 1.76
N GLU A 276 7.79 -17.85 1.56
CA GLU A 276 8.87 -18.83 1.39
C GLU A 276 9.21 -19.57 2.69
N SER A 277 8.87 -19.00 3.85
CA SER A 277 9.06 -19.62 5.17
C SER A 277 7.72 -20.10 5.75
N GLU A 278 7.60 -21.39 6.04
CA GLU A 278 6.37 -21.96 6.62
C GLU A 278 6.01 -21.31 7.97
N GLN A 279 7.00 -21.07 8.82
CA GLN A 279 6.82 -20.42 10.11
C GLN A 279 6.30 -18.98 9.95
N LEU A 280 6.92 -18.19 9.07
CA LEU A 280 6.55 -16.78 8.88
C LEU A 280 5.23 -16.62 8.14
N ARG A 281 4.91 -17.55 7.23
CA ARG A 281 3.63 -17.60 6.51
C ARG A 281 2.46 -17.73 7.48
N CYS A 282 2.54 -18.63 8.44
CA CYS A 282 1.48 -18.85 9.43
C CYS A 282 1.31 -17.70 10.44
N SER A 283 2.32 -16.83 10.56
CA SER A 283 2.28 -15.64 11.41
C SER A 283 2.08 -14.32 10.64
N THR A 284 1.62 -14.43 9.39
CA THR A 284 1.31 -13.29 8.51
C THR A 284 -0.19 -13.08 8.40
N TYR A 285 -0.65 -11.88 8.73
CA TYR A 285 -2.05 -11.47 8.62
C TYR A 285 -2.18 -10.36 7.58
N VAL A 286 -2.99 -10.60 6.55
CA VAL A 286 -3.19 -9.67 5.42
C VAL A 286 -4.36 -8.70 5.64
N SER A 287 -4.99 -8.78 6.81
CA SER A 287 -6.04 -7.88 7.26
C SER A 287 -6.14 -7.88 8.78
N TRP A 288 -6.52 -6.72 9.35
CA TRP A 288 -6.89 -6.57 10.76
C TRP A 288 -8.40 -6.79 11.02
N SER A 289 -9.22 -6.96 9.99
CA SER A 289 -10.68 -7.18 10.12
C SER A 289 -11.07 -8.62 10.49
N GLY A 290 -10.11 -9.53 10.68
CA GLY A 290 -10.36 -10.88 11.20
C GLY A 290 -11.04 -11.87 10.24
N ARG A 291 -11.29 -11.50 8.97
CA ARG A 291 -11.89 -12.39 7.96
C ARG A 291 -10.92 -12.86 6.86
N GLY A 292 -9.62 -12.72 7.08
CA GLY A 292 -8.59 -13.14 6.12
C GLY A 292 -7.50 -13.92 6.81
N GLY A 293 -7.79 -15.16 7.18
CA GLY A 293 -6.75 -16.18 7.21
C GLY A 293 -6.30 -16.47 5.77
N PRO A 294 -5.06 -16.97 5.57
CA PRO A 294 -4.56 -17.33 4.25
C PRO A 294 -5.49 -18.30 3.50
#